data_AF-A0A8T1VQG8-F1
#
_entry.id   AF-A0A8T1VQG8-F1
#
_cell.length_a   1.000
_cell.length_b   1.000
_cell.length_c   1.000
_cell.angle_alpha   90.00
_cell.angle_beta   90.00
_cell.angle_gamma   90.00
#
_symmetry.space_group_name_H-M   'P 1'
#
loop_
_entity.id
_entity.type
_entity.pdbx_description
1 polymer ?
#
loop_
_entity_poly.entity_id
_entity_poly.type
_entity_poly.pdbx_seq_one_letter_code
_entity_poly.pdbx_strand_id
1 'polypeptide(L)'
;MGFTSFTTALLYWINTSLFVLLETYLGQLLVYALPTVELAAIVGILINSFFLLFSGFNPPANSIPALYKWCYYISPHRYALSILVALLFGDCPEEPTFDGATNLYVNVGPQIGCQPLENTPISVGRITVRGYVEHVYSMKYGDIWSHFGCVLAFIAAIRVLALLSLRYLNHQK
;
A
#
# COMPACT_ATOMS: atom_id res chain seq x y z
N MET A 1 -3.68 18.60 7.42
CA MET A 1 -2.56 17.67 7.17
C MET A 1 -1.92 18.09 5.87
N GLY A 2 -0.60 18.33 5.85
CA GLY A 2 0.14 18.75 4.66
C GLY A 2 1.48 18.05 4.61
N PHE A 3 2.09 17.96 3.43
CA PHE A 3 3.41 17.35 3.27
C PHE A 3 4.46 18.16 4.02
N THR A 4 5.31 17.47 4.79
CA THR A 4 6.40 18.09 5.56
C THR A 4 7.57 18.51 4.66
N SER A 5 7.72 17.88 3.49
CA SER A 5 8.78 18.18 2.53
C SER A 5 8.30 18.06 1.08
N PHE A 6 8.96 18.79 0.18
CA PHE A 6 8.74 18.66 -1.27
C PHE A 6 9.03 17.25 -1.77
N THR A 7 10.09 16.61 -1.26
CA THR A 7 10.45 15.24 -1.61
C THR A 7 9.32 14.26 -1.28
N THR A 8 8.73 14.37 -0.08
CA THR A 8 7.59 13.54 0.32
C THR A 8 6.39 13.77 -0.61
N ALA A 9 6.08 15.03 -0.95
CA ALA A 9 5.00 15.37 -1.86
C ALA A 9 5.23 14.78 -3.27
N LEU A 10 6.46 14.88 -3.78
CA LEU A 10 6.84 14.35 -5.09
C LEU A 10 6.75 12.82 -5.11
N LEU A 11 7.31 12.13 -4.12
CA LEU A 11 7.26 10.67 -4.03
C LEU A 11 5.82 10.17 -3.85
N TYR A 12 5.00 10.88 -3.08
CA TYR A 12 3.58 10.58 -2.93
C TYR A 12 2.88 10.67 -4.29
N TRP A 13 3.07 11.78 -5.01
CA TRP A 13 2.49 11.98 -6.33
C TRP A 13 2.94 10.90 -7.32
N ILE A 14 4.24 10.60 -7.40
CA ILE A 14 4.77 9.53 -8.27
C ILE A 14 4.11 8.19 -7.93
N ASN A 15 4.04 7.82 -6.65
CA ASN A 15 3.41 6.57 -6.24
C ASN A 15 1.93 6.49 -6.64
N THR A 16 1.17 7.57 -6.40
CA THR A 16 -0.24 7.63 -6.81
C THR A 16 -0.38 7.54 -8.33
N SER A 17 0.46 8.24 -9.11
CA SER A 17 0.46 8.16 -10.56
C SER A 17 0.80 6.77 -11.08
N LEU A 18 1.79 6.09 -10.49
CA LEU A 18 2.14 4.72 -10.85
C LEU A 18 1.03 3.74 -10.51
N PHE A 19 0.34 3.91 -9.38
CA PHE A 19 -0.80 3.09 -9.01
C PHE A 19 -1.97 3.27 -10.00
N VAL A 20 -2.31 4.51 -10.36
CA VAL A 20 -3.32 4.79 -11.40
C VAL A 20 -2.94 4.18 -12.75
N LEU A 21 -1.64 4.22 -13.10
CA LEU A 21 -1.14 3.61 -14.32
C LEU A 21 -1.29 2.08 -14.29
N LEU A 22 -0.97 1.45 -13.16
CA LEU A 22 -1.15 0.02 -12.93
C LEU A 22 -2.62 -0.40 -13.13
N GLU A 23 -3.56 0.33 -12.52
CA GLU A 23 -5.00 0.05 -12.66
C GLU A 23 -5.48 0.26 -14.10
N THR A 24 -4.99 1.29 -14.77
CA THR A 24 -5.30 1.54 -16.20
C THR A 24 -4.82 0.38 -17.07
N TYR A 25 -3.62 -0.14 -16.82
CA TYR A 25 -3.05 -1.24 -17.60
C TYR A 25 -3.74 -2.58 -17.29
N LEU A 26 -4.19 -2.78 -16.05
CA LEU A 26 -5.03 -3.91 -15.68
C LEU A 26 -6.35 -3.87 -16.45
N GLY A 27 -7.02 -2.72 -16.50
CA GLY A 27 -8.25 -2.55 -17.29
C GLY A 27 -8.04 -2.86 -18.77
N GLN A 28 -6.94 -2.37 -19.36
CA GLN A 28 -6.58 -2.69 -20.75
C GLN A 28 -6.33 -4.18 -20.96
N LEU A 29 -5.58 -4.84 -20.07
CA LEU A 29 -5.36 -6.28 -20.11
C LEU A 29 -6.69 -7.04 -20.12
N LEU A 30 -7.62 -6.71 -19.22
CA LEU A 30 -8.90 -7.40 -19.11
C LEU A 30 -9.76 -7.24 -20.36
N VAL A 31 -9.81 -6.04 -20.95
CA VAL A 31 -10.53 -5.79 -22.20
C VAL A 31 -9.93 -6.59 -23.36
N TYR A 32 -8.61 -6.76 -23.42
CA TYR A 32 -7.97 -7.57 -24.46
C TYR A 32 -8.12 -9.08 -24.22
N ALA A 33 -8.16 -9.50 -22.96
CA ALA A 33 -8.20 -10.90 -22.58
C ALA A 33 -9.60 -11.51 -22.61
N LEU A 34 -10.66 -10.71 -22.50
CA LEU A 34 -12.03 -11.20 -22.37
C LEU A 34 -12.89 -10.87 -23.61
N PRO A 35 -13.88 -11.72 -23.92
CA PRO A 35 -14.68 -11.59 -25.14
C PRO A 35 -15.61 -10.37 -25.18
N THR A 36 -16.01 -9.82 -24.03
CA THR A 36 -16.90 -8.65 -23.96
C THR A 36 -16.44 -7.65 -22.90
N VAL A 37 -16.78 -6.37 -23.13
CA VAL A 37 -16.47 -5.27 -22.19
C VAL A 37 -17.22 -5.44 -20.87
N GLU A 38 -18.46 -5.95 -20.91
CA GLU A 38 -19.25 -6.22 -19.71
C GLU A 38 -18.59 -7.26 -18.81
N LEU A 39 -18.08 -8.36 -19.40
CA LEU A 39 -17.35 -9.37 -18.63
C LEU A 39 -16.05 -8.82 -18.06
N ALA A 40 -15.32 -8.01 -18.85
CA ALA A 40 -14.11 -7.34 -18.38
C ALA A 40 -14.38 -6.41 -17.19
N ALA A 41 -15.49 -5.69 -17.20
CA ALA A 41 -15.89 -4.83 -16.08
C ALA A 41 -16.18 -5.64 -14.81
N ILE A 42 -16.98 -6.72 -14.92
CA ILE A 42 -17.32 -7.58 -13.77
C ILE A 42 -16.07 -8.23 -13.17
N VAL A 43 -15.19 -8.77 -14.02
CA VAL A 43 -13.93 -9.38 -13.59
C VAL A 43 -13.00 -8.32 -12.98
N GLY A 44 -12.96 -7.11 -13.55
CA GLY A 44 -12.17 -5.99 -13.03
C GLY A 44 -12.60 -5.59 -11.62
N ILE A 45 -13.91 -5.50 -11.36
CA ILE A 45 -14.45 -5.23 -10.02
C ILE A 45 -14.05 -6.34 -9.04
N LEU A 46 -14.14 -7.60 -9.45
CA LEU A 46 -13.77 -8.74 -8.60
C LEU A 46 -12.28 -8.70 -8.23
N ILE A 47 -11.39 -8.49 -9.22
CA ILE A 47 -9.95 -8.42 -9.01
C ILE A 47 -9.58 -7.24 -8.10
N ASN A 48 -10.15 -6.06 -8.34
CA ASN A 48 -9.93 -4.88 -7.50
C ASN A 48 -10.38 -5.13 -6.06
N SER A 49 -11.57 -5.71 -5.88
CA SER A 49 -12.09 -6.04 -4.55
C SER A 49 -11.17 -7.01 -3.82
N PHE A 50 -10.67 -8.02 -4.53
CA PHE A 50 -9.72 -8.99 -3.97
C PHE A 50 -8.42 -8.32 -3.54
N PHE A 51 -7.78 -7.53 -4.41
CA PHE A 51 -6.51 -6.87 -4.06
C PHE A 51 -6.66 -5.79 -3.00
N LEU A 52 -7.81 -5.10 -2.95
CA LEU A 52 -8.12 -4.14 -1.88
C LEU A 52 -8.28 -4.86 -0.54
N LEU A 53 -9.00 -5.99 -0.50
CA LEU A 53 -9.18 -6.79 0.71
C LEU A 53 -7.84 -7.27 1.27
N PHE A 54 -6.92 -7.67 0.39
CA PHE A 54 -5.58 -8.11 0.76
C PHE A 54 -4.52 -6.99 0.64
N SER A 55 -4.91 -5.72 0.75
CA SER A 55 -3.97 -4.58 0.78
C SER A 55 -3.28 -4.42 2.15
N GLY A 56 -3.82 -5.04 3.19
CA GLY A 56 -3.28 -5.01 4.55
C GLY A 56 -3.75 -3.84 5.42
N PHE A 57 -4.82 -3.15 5.02
CA PHE A 57 -5.51 -2.17 5.86
C PHE A 57 -6.73 -2.75 6.58
N ASN A 58 -7.66 -3.34 5.84
CA ASN A 58 -8.82 -4.02 6.42
C ASN A 58 -9.04 -5.39 5.74
N PRO A 59 -8.65 -6.51 6.37
CA PRO A 59 -8.04 -6.61 7.69
C PRO A 59 -6.60 -6.04 7.74
N PRO A 60 -6.13 -5.57 8.90
CA PRO A 60 -4.74 -5.16 9.07
C PRO A 60 -3.77 -6.28 8.71
N ALA A 61 -2.62 -5.93 8.14
CA ALA A 61 -1.67 -6.94 7.68
C ALA A 61 -1.27 -7.94 8.77
N ASN A 62 -1.13 -7.51 10.02
CA ASN A 62 -0.73 -8.39 11.13
C ASN A 62 -1.79 -9.43 11.53
N SER A 63 -3.06 -9.24 11.14
CA SER A 63 -4.16 -10.14 11.47
C SER A 63 -4.53 -11.08 10.31
N ILE A 64 -3.90 -10.92 9.14
CA ILE A 64 -4.07 -11.83 8.00
C ILE A 64 -3.52 -13.21 8.38
N PRO A 65 -4.34 -14.28 8.38
CA PRO A 65 -3.89 -15.63 8.73
C PRO A 65 -2.77 -16.12 7.81
N ALA A 66 -1.86 -16.93 8.36
CA ALA A 66 -0.67 -17.42 7.64
C ALA A 66 -1.02 -18.07 6.28
N LEU A 67 -2.10 -18.86 6.22
CA LEU A 67 -2.56 -19.53 5.00
C LEU A 67 -2.92 -18.54 3.86
N TYR A 68 -3.43 -17.35 4.20
CA TYR A 68 -3.85 -16.33 3.24
C TYR A 68 -2.82 -15.21 3.06
N LYS A 69 -1.67 -15.30 3.74
CA LYS A 69 -0.65 -14.25 3.69
C LYS A 69 -0.02 -14.10 2.30
N TRP A 70 -0.03 -15.15 1.48
CA TRP A 70 0.40 -15.06 0.08
C TRP A 70 -0.48 -14.13 -0.75
N CYS A 71 -1.80 -14.08 -0.52
CA CYS A 71 -2.71 -13.14 -1.17
C CYS A 71 -2.28 -11.69 -0.92
N TYR A 72 -1.81 -11.41 0.30
CA TYR A 72 -1.25 -10.12 0.67
C TYR A 72 0.07 -9.81 -0.05
N TYR A 73 0.92 -10.80 -0.34
CA TYR A 73 2.16 -10.58 -1.11
C TYR A 73 1.94 -10.38 -2.61
N ILE A 74 0.92 -11.00 -3.21
CA ILE A 74 0.63 -10.85 -4.63
C ILE A 74 -0.20 -9.59 -4.96
N SER A 75 -0.77 -8.94 -3.95
CA SER A 75 -1.66 -7.79 -4.15
C SER A 75 -0.86 -6.53 -4.48
N PRO A 76 -0.95 -5.95 -5.68
CA PRO A 76 -0.21 -4.73 -6.02
C PRO A 76 -0.63 -3.53 -5.15
N HIS A 77 -1.90 -3.50 -4.74
CA HIS A 77 -2.48 -2.46 -3.90
C HIS A 77 -1.76 -2.30 -2.55
N ARG A 78 -1.25 -3.41 -1.98
CA ARG A 78 -0.47 -3.38 -0.73
C ARG A 78 0.74 -2.46 -0.86
N TYR A 79 1.50 -2.60 -1.94
CA TYR A 79 2.77 -1.90 -2.10
C TYR A 79 2.52 -0.40 -2.25
N ALA A 80 1.55 -0.03 -3.09
CA ALA A 80 1.13 1.36 -3.26
C ALA A 80 0.65 1.97 -1.93
N LEU A 81 -0.23 1.27 -1.20
CA LEU A 81 -0.75 1.73 0.08
C LEU A 81 0.35 1.87 1.13
N SER A 82 1.25 0.88 1.23
CA SER A 82 2.39 0.93 2.15
C SER A 82 3.30 2.12 1.88
N ILE A 83 3.53 2.49 0.61
CA ILE A 83 4.33 3.68 0.28
C ILE A 83 3.62 4.96 0.74
N LEU A 84 2.32 5.12 0.44
CA LEU A 84 1.56 6.31 0.86
C LEU A 84 1.60 6.49 2.38
N VAL A 85 1.33 5.41 3.10
CA VAL A 85 1.28 5.40 4.56
C VAL A 85 2.67 5.63 5.16
N ALA A 86 3.70 4.97 4.63
CA ALA A 86 5.08 5.17 5.08
C ALA A 86 5.55 6.62 4.85
N LEU A 87 5.27 7.21 3.68
CA LEU A 87 5.67 8.60 3.38
C LEU A 87 5.03 9.62 4.33
N LEU A 88 3.79 9.38 4.78
CA LEU A 88 3.05 10.33 5.61
C LEU A 88 3.24 10.10 7.12
N PHE A 89 3.37 8.84 7.53
CA PHE A 89 3.31 8.43 8.93
C PHE A 89 4.54 7.65 9.42
N GLY A 90 5.42 7.24 8.51
CA GLY A 90 6.61 6.45 8.83
C GLY A 90 7.87 7.25 9.12
N ASP A 91 7.89 8.55 8.78
CA ASP A 91 9.08 9.39 9.02
C ASP A 91 9.16 9.79 10.50
N CYS A 92 10.22 9.34 11.15
CA CYS A 92 10.58 9.73 12.51
C CYS A 92 12.08 9.46 12.72
N PRO A 93 12.96 10.47 12.50
CA PRO A 93 14.41 10.31 12.59
C PRO A 93 14.90 10.01 14.01
N GLU A 94 14.28 10.62 15.01
CA GLU A 94 14.56 10.41 16.43
C GLU A 94 13.29 9.89 17.11
N GLU A 95 13.35 8.66 17.63
CA GLU A 95 12.20 8.06 18.31
C GLU A 95 12.01 8.67 19.69
N PRO A 96 10.78 9.11 20.03
CA PRO A 96 10.50 9.66 21.35
C PRO A 96 10.65 8.58 22.42
N THR A 97 11.15 8.98 23.58
CA THR A 97 11.37 8.08 24.70
C THR A 97 10.22 8.21 25.69
N PHE A 98 9.71 7.09 26.20
CA PHE A 98 8.66 7.13 27.22
C PHE A 98 9.28 7.31 28.61
N ASP A 99 8.90 8.36 29.32
CA ASP A 99 9.30 8.59 30.70
C ASP A 99 8.26 8.00 31.67
N GLY A 100 8.68 6.99 32.43
CA GLY A 100 7.85 6.30 33.42
C GLY A 100 7.53 7.14 34.66
N ALA A 101 8.30 8.20 34.95
CA ALA A 101 8.04 9.07 36.08
C ALA A 101 6.93 10.09 35.79
N THR A 102 6.97 10.72 34.62
CA THR A 102 5.96 11.71 34.19
C THR A 102 4.78 11.10 33.44
N ASN A 103 4.86 9.82 33.05
CA ASN A 103 3.89 9.12 32.19
C ASN A 103 3.71 9.79 30.81
N LEU A 104 4.74 10.47 30.31
CA LEU A 104 4.71 11.21 29.05
C LEU A 104 5.86 10.78 28.13
N TYR A 105 5.68 11.00 26.83
CA TYR A 105 6.77 10.89 25.86
C TYR A 105 7.61 12.17 25.90
N VAL A 106 8.93 12.00 26.01
CA VAL A 106 9.93 13.06 25.91
C VAL A 106 10.64 12.98 24.57
N ASN A 107 11.23 14.10 24.13
CA ASN A 107 11.91 14.23 22.83
C ASN A 107 11.01 13.92 21.63
N VAL A 108 9.75 14.37 21.68
CA VAL A 108 8.79 14.18 20.59
C VAL A 108 9.13 15.12 19.42
N GLY A 109 9.55 14.53 18.30
CA GLY A 109 9.82 15.25 17.06
C GLY A 109 8.55 15.82 16.40
N PRO A 110 8.67 16.86 15.54
CA PRO A 110 7.54 17.50 14.90
C PRO A 110 6.83 16.63 13.83
N GLN A 111 7.46 15.55 13.37
CA GLN A 111 6.89 14.64 12.38
C GLN A 111 5.71 13.86 12.96
N ILE A 112 4.68 13.63 12.14
CA ILE A 112 3.47 12.91 12.56
C ILE A 112 3.82 11.50 13.05
N GLY A 113 4.79 10.83 12.41
CA GLY A 113 5.25 9.50 12.82
C GLY A 113 5.81 9.44 14.24
N CYS A 114 6.42 10.53 14.72
CA CYS A 114 6.94 10.63 16.09
C CYS A 114 5.87 10.95 17.13
N GLN A 115 4.67 11.37 16.73
CA GLN A 115 3.64 11.74 17.70
C GLN A 115 3.12 10.50 18.44
N PRO A 116 2.89 10.60 19.77
CA PRO A 116 2.22 9.53 20.51
C PRO A 116 0.78 9.40 20.03
N LEU A 117 0.30 8.16 19.88
CA LEU A 117 -1.07 7.90 19.47
C LEU A 117 -1.98 7.96 20.71
N GLU A 118 -3.00 8.81 20.66
CA GLU A 118 -3.99 8.95 21.73
C GLU A 118 -5.15 7.96 21.56
N ASN A 119 -5.82 7.62 22.67
CA ASN A 119 -7.03 6.79 22.70
C ASN A 119 -6.88 5.42 22.02
N THR A 120 -5.68 4.84 22.12
CA THR A 120 -5.41 3.49 21.62
C THR A 120 -6.22 2.44 22.37
N PRO A 121 -6.70 1.37 21.70
CA PRO A 121 -7.26 0.21 22.38
C PRO A 121 -6.29 -0.37 23.41
N ILE A 122 -6.82 -0.89 24.52
CA ILE A 122 -6.01 -1.45 25.63
C ILE A 122 -5.08 -2.57 25.14
N SER A 123 -5.44 -3.27 24.07
CA SER A 123 -4.64 -4.34 23.46
C SER A 123 -3.35 -3.89 22.78
N VAL A 124 -3.27 -2.63 22.32
CA VAL A 124 -2.09 -2.08 21.64
C VAL A 124 -1.17 -1.34 22.62
N GLY A 125 -1.74 -0.76 23.66
CA GLY A 125 -0.99 0.00 24.66
C GLY A 125 -0.40 1.29 24.11
N ARG A 126 0.62 1.83 24.80
CA ARG A 126 1.26 3.10 24.45
C ARG A 126 2.17 2.90 23.23
N ILE A 127 1.93 3.68 22.19
CA ILE A 127 2.68 3.58 20.93
C ILE A 127 2.70 4.92 20.20
N THR A 128 3.68 5.13 19.33
CA THR A 128 3.71 6.27 18.40
C THR A 128 2.92 5.95 17.13
N VAL A 129 2.61 6.96 16.33
CA VAL A 129 1.94 6.77 15.03
C VAL A 129 2.78 5.84 14.12
N ARG A 130 4.10 6.07 14.02
CA ARG A 130 5.00 5.21 13.26
C ARG A 130 4.95 3.77 13.76
N GLY A 131 5.08 3.57 15.07
CA GLY A 131 5.03 2.25 15.68
C GLY A 131 3.71 1.53 15.37
N TYR A 132 2.58 2.23 15.47
CA TYR A 132 1.27 1.67 15.17
C TYR A 132 1.18 1.18 13.72
N VAL A 133 1.62 2.02 12.78
CA VAL A 133 1.60 1.71 11.36
C VAL A 133 2.51 0.52 11.01
N GLU A 134 3.68 0.45 11.61
CA GLU A 134 4.62 -0.67 11.40
C GLU A 134 4.11 -1.98 12.03
N HIS A 135 3.58 -1.93 13.25
CA HIS A 135 3.15 -3.13 13.97
C HIS A 135 1.78 -3.66 13.55
N VAL A 136 0.83 -2.79 13.24
CA VAL A 136 -0.55 -3.17 12.89
C VAL A 136 -0.69 -3.42 11.39
N TYR A 137 -0.19 -2.50 10.56
CA TYR A 137 -0.36 -2.57 9.11
C TYR A 137 0.87 -3.14 8.37
N SER A 138 1.98 -3.42 9.07
CA SER A 138 3.22 -3.89 8.43
C SER A 138 3.73 -2.95 7.33
N MET A 139 3.55 -1.64 7.50
CA MET A 139 3.94 -0.61 6.52
C MET A 139 5.14 0.17 7.07
N LYS A 140 6.35 -0.16 6.62
CA LYS A 140 7.59 0.41 7.15
C LYS A 140 8.16 1.51 6.25
N TYR A 141 8.80 2.50 6.86
CA TYR A 141 9.51 3.54 6.11
C TYR A 141 10.68 3.00 5.29
N GLY A 142 11.42 2.02 5.83
CA GLY A 142 12.56 1.41 5.13
C GLY A 142 12.19 0.63 3.86
N ASP A 143 10.94 0.21 3.71
CA ASP A 143 10.50 -0.64 2.59
C ASP A 143 10.06 0.17 1.35
N ILE A 144 10.04 1.50 1.42
CA ILE A 144 9.53 2.39 0.36
C ILE A 144 10.15 2.06 -1.01
N TRP A 145 11.48 1.96 -1.09
CA TRP A 145 12.19 1.73 -2.36
C TRP A 145 11.94 0.32 -2.92
N SER A 146 11.93 -0.69 -2.06
CA SER A 146 11.59 -2.06 -2.45
C SER A 146 10.16 -2.15 -2.98
N HIS A 147 9.22 -1.47 -2.33
CA HIS A 147 7.82 -1.43 -2.75
C HIS A 147 7.64 -0.68 -4.08
N PHE A 148 8.39 0.41 -4.33
CA PHE A 148 8.40 1.06 -5.65
C PHE A 148 8.87 0.09 -6.73
N GLY A 149 9.92 -0.69 -6.45
CA GLY A 149 10.39 -1.76 -7.34
C GLY A 149 9.31 -2.80 -7.62
N CYS A 150 8.57 -3.24 -6.60
CA CYS A 150 7.44 -4.16 -6.77
C CYS A 150 6.34 -3.57 -7.67
N VAL A 151 5.94 -2.31 -7.45
CA VAL A 151 4.91 -1.65 -8.28
C VAL A 151 5.34 -1.59 -9.75
N LEU A 152 6.59 -1.20 -10.02
CA LEU A 152 7.13 -1.18 -11.39
C LEU A 152 7.17 -2.58 -12.02
N ALA A 153 7.53 -3.60 -11.25
CA ALA A 153 7.52 -4.98 -11.72
C ALA A 153 6.09 -5.46 -12.09
N PHE A 154 5.08 -5.12 -11.29
CA PHE A 154 3.68 -5.41 -11.62
C PHE A 154 3.22 -4.69 -12.90
N ILE A 155 3.55 -3.41 -13.05
CA ILE A 155 3.25 -2.63 -14.26
C ILE A 155 3.85 -3.32 -15.50
N ALA A 156 5.12 -3.71 -15.44
CA ALA A 156 5.80 -4.40 -16.53
C ALA A 156 5.15 -5.76 -16.83
N ALA A 157 4.84 -6.56 -15.79
CA ALA A 157 4.20 -7.85 -15.94
C ALA A 157 2.82 -7.74 -16.60
N ILE A 158 1.96 -6.84 -16.12
CA ILE A 158 0.63 -6.58 -16.70
C ILE A 158 0.77 -6.12 -18.16
N ARG A 159 1.77 -5.29 -18.47
CA ARG A 159 2.04 -4.88 -19.85
C ARG A 159 2.42 -6.04 -20.77
N VAL A 160 3.31 -6.90 -20.31
CA VAL A 160 3.70 -8.10 -21.08
C VAL A 160 2.47 -9.00 -21.31
N LEU A 161 1.67 -9.23 -20.27
CA LEU A 161 0.43 -10.01 -20.39
C LEU A 161 -0.55 -9.38 -21.38
N ALA A 162 -0.72 -8.05 -21.36
CA ALA A 162 -1.64 -7.36 -22.28
C ALA A 162 -1.19 -7.52 -23.75
N LEU A 163 0.12 -7.44 -24.01
CA LEU A 163 0.69 -7.66 -25.33
C LEU A 163 0.52 -9.12 -25.78
N LEU A 164 0.67 -10.08 -24.88
CA LEU A 164 0.42 -11.50 -25.15
C LEU A 164 -1.06 -11.74 -25.46
N SER A 165 -1.97 -11.14 -24.70
CA SER A 165 -3.41 -11.22 -24.96
C SER A 165 -3.75 -10.70 -26.36
N LEU A 166 -3.24 -9.53 -26.74
CA LEU A 166 -3.45 -8.99 -28.09
C LEU A 166 -2.90 -9.89 -29.20
N ARG A 167 -1.78 -10.56 -28.95
CA ARG A 167 -1.14 -11.42 -29.96
C ARG A 167 -1.86 -12.75 -30.16
N TYR A 168 -2.38 -13.34 -29.08
CA TYR A 168 -2.84 -14.74 -29.10
C TYR A 168 -4.36 -14.89 -28.93
N LEU A 169 -5.06 -13.89 -28.37
CA LEU A 169 -6.50 -13.93 -28.19
C LEU A 169 -7.15 -13.07 -29.27
N ASN A 170 -7.87 -13.71 -30.19
CA ASN A 170 -8.72 -13.01 -31.15
C ASN A 170 -10.19 -13.41 -30.92
N HIS A 171 -10.96 -12.47 -30.38
CA HIS A 171 -12.39 -12.62 -30.14
C HIS A 171 -13.25 -12.20 -31.35
N GLN A 172 -12.65 -11.63 -32.39
CA GLN A 172 -13.28 -11.34 -33.67
C GLN A 172 -12.88 -12.42 -34.69
N LYS A 173 -13.65 -13.52 -34.71
CA LYS A 173 -13.72 -14.41 -35.88
C LYS A 173 -14.95 -14.06 -36.71
#